data_AF-A0A645CVW3-F1
#
_entry.id   AF-A0A645CVW3-F1
#
_cell.length_a   1.000
_cell.length_b   1.000
_cell.length_c   1.000
_cell.angle_alpha   90.00
_cell.angle_beta   90.00
_cell.angle_gamma   90.00
#
_symmetry.space_group_name_H-M   'P 1'
#
loop_
_entity.id
_entity.type
_entity.pdbx_description
1 polymer ?
#
loop_
_entity_poly.entity_id
_entity_poly.type
_entity_poly.pdbx_seq_one_letter_code
_entity_poly.pdbx_strand_id
1 'polypeptide(L)'
;MAFSLIRLVNSAYFALPNRVNSVQQALVVLGLHQLKQWVYLLSFRQGSSGRQDELIRLSFLRGNFCMQLAKQTGVLPITPSEAYLLGMFSTLGTLMEVPLAAALAELPIAQPIKDGLLEGGGPCGDLYQLMVSYEQADWATVNARAAALQLPEQALRETYIACVEEVDRTWGKLQSAGN
;
A
#
# COMPACT_ATOMS: atom_id res chain seq x y z
N MET A 1 2.94 0.53 -29.91
CA MET A 1 3.36 -0.88 -29.73
C MET A 1 2.88 -1.34 -28.36
N ALA A 2 1.60 -1.72 -28.23
CA ALA A 2 0.86 -1.71 -26.96
C ALA A 2 0.10 -3.01 -26.64
N PHE A 3 0.66 -4.19 -26.96
CA PHE A 3 -0.09 -5.46 -26.81
C PHE A 3 0.57 -6.57 -25.97
N SER A 4 1.73 -6.33 -25.35
CA SER A 4 2.43 -7.39 -24.58
C SER A 4 2.10 -7.41 -23.08
N LEU A 5 1.61 -6.32 -22.48
CA LEU A 5 1.36 -6.26 -21.03
C LEU A 5 0.01 -6.83 -20.61
N ILE A 6 -1.04 -6.71 -21.44
CA ILE A 6 -2.40 -7.15 -21.08
C ILE A 6 -2.58 -8.68 -21.18
N ARG A 7 -1.76 -9.38 -21.99
CA ARG A 7 -1.82 -10.85 -22.08
C ARG A 7 -1.10 -11.56 -20.94
N LEU A 8 -0.09 -10.94 -20.33
CA LEU A 8 0.63 -11.54 -19.19
C LEU A 8 -0.23 -11.55 -17.92
N VAL A 9 -1.20 -10.63 -17.84
CA VAL A 9 -2.22 -10.57 -16.77
C VAL A 9 -3.31 -11.64 -16.94
N ASN A 10 -3.51 -12.19 -18.14
CA ASN A 10 -4.70 -13.01 -18.44
C ASN A 10 -4.47 -14.50 -18.76
N SER A 11 -3.24 -15.03 -18.77
CA SER A 11 -3.06 -16.42 -19.28
C SER A 11 -2.15 -17.38 -18.52
N ALA A 12 -1.67 -17.11 -17.29
CA ALA A 12 -0.82 -18.11 -16.62
C ALA A 12 -0.78 -18.13 -15.08
N TYR A 13 -1.48 -17.25 -14.35
CA TYR A 13 -1.32 -17.18 -12.89
C TYR A 13 -2.47 -17.79 -12.05
N PHE A 14 -3.32 -18.61 -12.68
CA PHE A 14 -4.35 -19.41 -12.01
C PHE A 14 -3.91 -20.86 -11.69
N ALA A 15 -2.62 -21.18 -11.81
CA ALA A 15 -2.11 -22.55 -11.71
C ALA A 15 -1.04 -22.77 -10.61
N LEU A 16 -1.16 -22.10 -9.45
CA LEU A 16 -0.42 -22.53 -8.25
C LEU A 16 -1.31 -23.42 -7.36
N PRO A 17 -0.88 -24.65 -7.05
CA PRO A 17 -1.60 -25.56 -6.17
C PRO A 17 -1.28 -25.22 -4.71
N ASN A 18 -1.67 -24.03 -4.27
CA ASN A 18 -1.96 -23.73 -2.86
C ASN A 18 -2.57 -22.33 -2.74
N ARG A 19 -3.90 -22.34 -2.80
CA ARG A 19 -4.86 -21.28 -2.48
C ARG A 19 -4.28 -19.94 -2.00
N VAL A 20 -4.26 -18.97 -2.91
CA VAL A 20 -4.41 -17.54 -2.56
C VAL A 20 -5.85 -17.39 -2.06
N ASN A 21 -6.04 -17.28 -0.74
CA ASN A 21 -7.34 -17.40 -0.07
C ASN A 21 -8.19 -16.11 -0.11
N SER A 22 -7.75 -15.04 -0.78
CA SER A 22 -8.56 -13.82 -0.97
C SER A 22 -8.01 -12.91 -2.08
N VAL A 23 -8.90 -12.10 -2.68
CA VAL A 23 -8.54 -11.00 -3.60
C VAL A 23 -7.52 -10.06 -2.95
N GLN A 24 -7.63 -9.87 -1.64
CA GLN A 24 -6.68 -9.10 -0.83
C GLN A 24 -5.27 -9.69 -0.87
N GLN A 25 -5.10 -11.01 -0.75
CA GLN A 25 -3.78 -11.64 -0.89
C GLN A 25 -3.23 -11.50 -2.32
N ALA A 26 -4.08 -11.61 -3.35
CA ALA A 26 -3.65 -11.44 -4.74
C ALA A 26 -3.15 -10.01 -5.01
N LEU A 27 -3.80 -8.99 -4.43
CA LEU A 27 -3.41 -7.59 -4.55
C LEU A 27 -2.15 -7.26 -3.74
N VAL A 28 -2.02 -7.81 -2.53
CA VAL A 28 -0.80 -7.70 -1.72
C VAL A 28 0.37 -8.30 -2.48
N VAL A 29 0.20 -9.48 -3.08
CA VAL A 29 1.21 -10.15 -3.90
C VAL A 29 1.51 -9.39 -5.19
N LEU A 30 0.50 -8.82 -5.85
CA LEU A 30 0.68 -8.00 -7.05
C LEU A 30 1.47 -6.71 -6.74
N GLY A 31 1.10 -6.02 -5.66
CA GLY A 31 1.84 -4.88 -5.14
C GLY A 31 3.26 -5.27 -4.79
N LEU A 32 3.44 -6.36 -4.02
CA LEU A 32 4.75 -6.95 -3.67
C LEU A 32 5.58 -7.24 -4.91
N HIS A 33 4.98 -7.79 -5.96
CA HIS A 33 5.70 -8.16 -7.17
C HIS A 33 6.18 -6.95 -7.93
N GLN A 34 5.32 -5.95 -8.14
CA GLN A 34 5.71 -4.68 -8.75
C GLN A 34 6.81 -4.02 -7.93
N LEU A 35 6.64 -3.95 -6.61
CA LEU A 35 7.58 -3.28 -5.73
C LEU A 35 8.91 -4.04 -5.63
N LYS A 36 8.90 -5.39 -5.60
CA LYS A 36 10.11 -6.22 -5.71
C LYS A 36 10.80 -6.03 -7.05
N GLN A 37 10.07 -6.01 -8.16
CA GLN A 37 10.67 -5.80 -9.49
C GLN A 37 11.36 -4.44 -9.55
N TRP A 38 10.76 -3.39 -9.00
CA TRP A 38 11.39 -2.07 -8.87
C TRP A 38 12.59 -2.10 -7.92
N VAL A 39 12.48 -2.74 -6.76
CA VAL A 39 13.60 -2.93 -5.82
C VAL A 39 14.75 -3.68 -6.48
N TYR A 40 14.50 -4.73 -7.28
CA TYR A 40 15.53 -5.44 -8.04
C TYR A 40 16.22 -4.52 -9.06
N LEU A 41 15.45 -3.69 -9.78
CA LEU A 41 16.00 -2.69 -10.69
C LEU A 41 16.81 -1.60 -9.96
N LEU A 42 16.38 -1.22 -8.76
CA LEU A 42 17.06 -0.26 -7.90
C LEU A 42 18.27 -0.86 -7.17
N SER A 43 18.27 -2.16 -6.88
CA SER A 43 19.35 -2.89 -6.19
C SER A 43 20.63 -3.00 -7.03
N PHE A 44 20.52 -2.81 -8.36
CA PHE A 44 21.68 -2.60 -9.22
C PHE A 44 22.41 -1.28 -8.91
N ARG A 45 21.79 -0.36 -8.16
CA ARG A 45 22.44 0.80 -7.53
C ARG A 45 22.92 0.36 -6.15
N GLN A 46 24.22 0.07 -6.05
CA GLN A 46 24.87 -0.52 -4.87
C GLN A 46 24.55 0.22 -3.55
N GLY A 47 24.10 -0.51 -2.51
CA GLY A 47 24.47 -0.16 -1.11
C GLY A 47 23.43 -0.06 0.01
N SER A 48 22.15 -0.45 -0.13
CA SER A 48 21.14 -0.10 0.91
C SER A 48 20.07 -1.15 1.27
N SER A 49 20.42 -2.43 1.36
CA SER A 49 19.45 -3.52 1.64
C SER A 49 18.58 -3.31 2.88
N GLY A 50 19.16 -2.92 4.03
CA GLY A 50 18.40 -2.77 5.28
C GLY A 50 17.36 -1.64 5.29
N ARG A 51 17.72 -0.46 4.77
CA ARG A 51 16.83 0.70 4.71
C ARG A 51 15.69 0.49 3.72
N GLN A 52 15.98 -0.16 2.60
CA GLN A 52 14.98 -0.49 1.60
C GLN A 52 13.98 -1.51 2.15
N ASP A 53 14.44 -2.53 2.87
CA ASP A 53 13.57 -3.52 3.51
C ASP A 53 12.59 -2.88 4.52
N GLU A 54 13.05 -1.94 5.33
CA GLU A 54 12.19 -1.18 6.25
C GLU A 54 11.14 -0.34 5.52
N LEU A 55 11.53 0.35 4.45
CA LEU A 55 10.60 1.12 3.62
C LEU A 55 9.55 0.21 2.94
N ILE A 56 9.96 -0.97 2.49
CA ILE A 56 9.05 -1.95 1.89
C ILE A 56 8.05 -2.45 2.95
N ARG A 57 8.51 -2.80 4.16
CA ARG A 57 7.61 -3.18 5.27
C ARG A 57 6.63 -2.07 5.62
N LEU A 58 7.10 -0.83 5.70
CA LEU A 58 6.26 0.35 5.93
C LEU A 58 5.19 0.49 4.85
N SER A 59 5.55 0.28 3.58
CA SER A 59 4.62 0.30 2.45
C SER A 59 3.49 -0.73 2.63
N PHE A 60 3.83 -1.94 3.10
CA PHE A 60 2.82 -2.98 3.38
C PHE A 60 1.93 -2.67 4.56
N LEU A 61 2.50 -2.12 5.62
CA LEU A 61 1.74 -1.68 6.78
C LEU A 61 0.71 -0.63 6.37
N ARG A 62 1.17 0.40 5.66
CA ARG A 62 0.32 1.49 5.15
C ARG A 62 -0.78 1.00 4.22
N GLY A 63 -0.45 0.11 3.29
CA GLY A 63 -1.44 -0.50 2.39
C GLY A 63 -2.49 -1.31 3.15
N ASN A 64 -2.06 -2.19 4.07
CA ASN A 64 -3.01 -2.97 4.88
C ASN A 64 -3.89 -2.05 5.74
N PHE A 65 -3.29 -1.06 6.39
CA PHE A 65 -4.02 -0.13 7.24
C PHE A 65 -5.10 0.61 6.45
N CYS A 66 -4.73 1.25 5.33
CA CYS A 66 -5.69 1.99 4.49
C CYS A 66 -6.83 1.10 3.97
N MET A 67 -6.53 -0.13 3.55
CA MET A 67 -7.54 -1.08 3.09
C MET A 67 -8.52 -1.49 4.20
N GLN A 68 -8.03 -1.75 5.41
CA GLN A 68 -8.90 -2.16 6.51
C GLN A 68 -9.77 -0.99 6.97
N LEU A 69 -9.23 0.22 7.01
CA LEU A 69 -10.03 1.43 7.26
C LEU A 69 -11.09 1.63 6.19
N ALA A 70 -10.75 1.40 4.91
CA ALA A 70 -11.70 1.51 3.81
C ALA A 70 -12.87 0.52 3.88
N LYS A 71 -12.72 -0.61 4.57
CA LYS A 71 -13.85 -1.54 4.83
C LYS A 71 -14.78 -1.05 5.95
N GLN A 72 -14.31 -0.13 6.78
CA GLN A 72 -15.03 0.39 7.95
C GLN A 72 -15.71 1.73 7.67
N THR A 73 -15.48 2.33 6.50
CA THR A 73 -16.07 3.60 6.09
C THR A 73 -16.81 3.46 4.76
N GLY A 74 -17.96 4.12 4.65
CA GLY A 74 -18.75 4.20 3.41
C GLY A 74 -18.50 5.48 2.60
N VAL A 75 -17.64 6.40 3.08
CA VAL A 75 -17.48 7.73 2.45
C VAL A 75 -16.38 7.78 1.39
N LEU A 76 -15.55 6.74 1.29
CA LEU A 76 -14.46 6.70 0.32
C LEU A 76 -14.99 6.44 -1.10
N PRO A 77 -14.53 7.19 -2.11
CA PRO A 77 -14.90 6.98 -3.51
C PRO A 77 -14.07 5.86 -4.17
N ILE A 78 -13.42 5.01 -3.39
CA ILE A 78 -12.50 3.96 -3.83
C ILE A 78 -12.79 2.63 -3.14
N THR A 79 -12.47 1.53 -3.81
CA THR A 79 -12.57 0.19 -3.23
C THR A 79 -11.51 -0.03 -2.14
N PRO A 80 -11.70 -1.00 -1.22
CA PRO A 80 -10.65 -1.37 -0.27
C PRO A 80 -9.34 -1.79 -0.95
N SER A 81 -9.44 -2.41 -2.12
CA SER A 81 -8.31 -2.78 -2.98
C SER A 81 -7.52 -1.57 -3.48
N GLU A 82 -8.21 -0.50 -3.85
CA GLU A 82 -7.60 0.77 -4.26
C GLU A 82 -7.03 1.53 -3.05
N ALA A 83 -7.69 1.48 -1.89
CA ALA A 83 -7.15 2.03 -0.65
C ALA A 83 -5.85 1.33 -0.21
N TYR A 84 -5.71 0.04 -0.50
CA TYR A 84 -4.44 -0.67 -0.33
C TYR A 84 -3.32 -0.04 -1.17
N LEU A 85 -3.58 0.24 -2.45
CA LEU A 85 -2.61 0.87 -3.35
C LEU A 85 -2.28 2.30 -2.91
N LEU A 86 -3.26 3.05 -2.40
CA LEU A 86 -3.04 4.37 -1.81
C LEU A 86 -2.00 4.32 -0.69
N GLY A 87 -2.21 3.45 0.31
CA GLY A 87 -1.26 3.32 1.42
C GLY A 87 0.10 2.82 0.95
N MET A 88 0.12 1.81 0.09
CA MET A 88 1.34 1.19 -0.41
C MET A 88 2.21 2.14 -1.26
N PHE A 89 1.60 2.95 -2.12
CA PHE A 89 2.34 3.87 -2.99
C PHE A 89 2.73 5.19 -2.32
N SER A 90 2.27 5.45 -1.10
CA SER A 90 2.70 6.62 -0.33
C SER A 90 4.20 6.74 -0.08
N THR A 91 4.92 5.62 -0.11
CA THR A 91 6.38 5.52 0.10
C THR A 91 7.15 5.40 -1.22
N LEU A 92 6.45 5.30 -2.36
CA LEU A 92 7.05 4.97 -3.65
C LEU A 92 8.07 6.01 -4.12
N GLY A 93 7.77 7.30 -3.94
CA GLY A 93 8.71 8.39 -4.25
C GLY A 93 10.01 8.26 -3.47
N THR A 94 9.93 7.97 -2.16
CA THR A 94 11.09 7.73 -1.30
C THR A 94 11.87 6.48 -1.73
N LEU A 95 11.17 5.40 -2.07
CA LEU A 95 11.80 4.16 -2.51
C LEU A 95 12.57 4.34 -3.83
N MET A 96 12.02 5.13 -4.75
CA MET A 96 12.59 5.39 -6.06
C MET A 96 13.56 6.59 -6.09
N GLU A 97 13.71 7.31 -4.97
CA GLU A 97 14.49 8.55 -4.87
C GLU A 97 14.07 9.62 -5.89
N VAL A 98 12.76 9.73 -6.16
CA VAL A 98 12.17 10.72 -7.07
C VAL A 98 10.95 11.38 -6.41
N PRO A 99 10.49 12.56 -6.89
CA PRO A 99 9.23 13.14 -6.43
C PRO A 99 8.08 12.14 -6.59
N LEU A 100 7.22 12.02 -5.57
CA LEU A 100 6.09 11.08 -5.59
C LEU A 100 5.21 11.28 -6.84
N ALA A 101 4.99 12.52 -7.26
CA ALA A 101 4.27 12.84 -8.50
C ALA A 101 4.86 12.16 -9.74
N ALA A 102 6.19 12.14 -9.87
CA ALA A 102 6.87 11.47 -10.97
C ALA A 102 6.73 9.94 -10.87
N ALA A 103 6.81 9.39 -9.66
CA ALA A 103 6.62 7.96 -9.44
C ALA A 103 5.20 7.47 -9.76
N LEU A 104 4.18 8.31 -9.52
CA LEU A 104 2.76 7.97 -9.77
C LEU A 104 2.31 8.22 -11.22
N ALA A 105 3.06 9.01 -12.00
CA ALA A 105 2.67 9.41 -13.35
C ALA A 105 2.45 8.21 -14.28
N GLU A 106 3.36 7.23 -14.21
CA GLU A 106 3.37 6.02 -15.05
C GLU A 106 2.44 4.91 -14.53
N LEU A 107 1.79 5.09 -13.37
CA LEU A 107 0.97 4.04 -12.75
C LEU A 107 -0.49 4.10 -13.22
N PRO A 108 -1.09 2.95 -13.60
CA PRO A 108 -2.51 2.83 -13.92
C PRO A 108 -3.35 2.73 -12.65
N ILE A 109 -3.30 3.77 -11.81
CA ILE A 109 -4.13 3.89 -10.59
C ILE A 109 -5.23 4.93 -10.78
N ALA A 110 -6.33 4.76 -10.04
CA ALA A 110 -7.48 5.64 -10.11
C ALA A 110 -7.12 7.09 -9.73
N GLN A 111 -7.74 8.05 -10.41
CA GLN A 111 -7.49 9.48 -10.19
C GLN A 111 -7.68 9.92 -8.73
N PRO A 112 -8.72 9.48 -7.99
CA PRO A 112 -8.87 9.84 -6.57
C PRO A 112 -7.68 9.43 -5.69
N ILE A 113 -6.96 8.36 -6.06
CA ILE A 113 -5.74 7.94 -5.35
C ILE A 113 -4.60 8.90 -5.63
N LYS A 114 -4.41 9.31 -6.89
CA LYS A 114 -3.39 10.30 -7.28
C LYS A 114 -3.64 11.63 -6.57
N ASP A 115 -4.87 12.11 -6.61
CA ASP A 115 -5.24 13.38 -5.99
C ASP A 115 -5.05 13.33 -4.47
N GLY A 116 -5.46 12.22 -3.83
CA GLY A 116 -5.27 12.02 -2.39
C GLY A 116 -3.80 11.99 -1.97
N LEU A 117 -2.93 11.36 -2.76
CA LEU A 117 -1.50 11.25 -2.48
C LEU A 117 -0.70 12.53 -2.79
N LEU A 118 -1.15 13.33 -3.76
CA LEU A 118 -0.40 14.50 -4.25
C LEU A 118 -0.93 15.82 -3.69
N GLU A 119 -2.25 15.98 -3.66
CA GLU A 119 -2.92 17.23 -3.29
C GLU A 119 -3.45 17.19 -1.85
N GLY A 120 -3.57 15.99 -1.26
CA GLY A 120 -4.06 15.81 0.11
C GLY A 120 -5.53 16.20 0.31
N GLY A 121 -6.28 16.33 -0.78
CA GLY A 121 -7.67 16.75 -0.79
C GLY A 121 -8.67 15.59 -0.82
N GLY A 122 -9.87 15.83 -0.29
CA GLY A 122 -11.00 14.90 -0.32
C GLY A 122 -10.80 13.64 0.54
N PRO A 123 -11.74 12.67 0.47
CA PRO A 123 -11.73 11.49 1.33
C PRO A 123 -10.45 10.63 1.21
N CYS A 124 -9.87 10.53 0.02
CA CYS A 124 -8.60 9.83 -0.19
C CYS A 124 -7.42 10.57 0.45
N GLY A 125 -7.40 11.91 0.39
CA GLY A 125 -6.45 12.75 1.09
C GLY A 125 -6.59 12.64 2.60
N ASP A 126 -7.82 12.63 3.13
CA ASP A 126 -8.10 12.42 4.55
C ASP A 126 -7.56 11.06 5.03
N LEU A 127 -7.74 10.00 4.24
CA LEU A 127 -7.22 8.66 4.54
C LEU A 127 -5.69 8.64 4.57
N TYR A 128 -5.06 9.28 3.58
CA TYR A 128 -3.61 9.41 3.52
C TYR A 128 -3.05 10.18 4.73
N GLN A 129 -3.65 11.32 5.07
CA GLN A 129 -3.23 12.16 6.20
C GLN A 129 -3.47 11.46 7.53
N LEU A 130 -4.59 10.74 7.70
CA LEU A 130 -4.87 9.93 8.88
C LEU A 130 -3.75 8.90 9.09
N MET A 131 -3.42 8.14 8.05
CA MET A 131 -2.36 7.12 8.10
C MET A 131 -1.00 7.73 8.51
N VAL A 132 -0.56 8.81 7.85
CA VAL A 132 0.73 9.44 8.16
C VAL A 132 0.74 10.04 9.57
N SER A 133 -0.35 10.70 9.97
CA SER A 133 -0.46 11.32 11.30
C SER A 133 -0.49 10.28 12.42
N TYR A 134 -1.09 9.12 12.16
CA TYR A 134 -1.13 8.00 13.11
C TYR A 134 0.28 7.50 13.43
N GLU A 135 1.14 7.35 12.41
CA GLU A 135 2.55 6.97 12.59
C GLU A 135 3.37 8.03 13.32
N GLN A 136 3.02 9.31 13.15
CA GLN A 136 3.68 10.45 13.80
C GLN A 136 3.15 10.75 15.20
N ALA A 137 2.15 10.00 15.68
CA ALA A 137 1.43 10.25 16.93
C ALA A 137 0.80 11.66 17.01
N ASP A 138 0.42 12.25 15.86
CA ASP A 138 -0.36 13.48 15.81
C ASP A 138 -1.85 13.17 15.99
N TRP A 139 -2.24 12.97 17.24
CA TRP A 139 -3.61 12.60 17.61
C TRP A 139 -4.65 13.68 17.25
N ALA A 140 -4.24 14.95 17.18
CA ALA A 140 -5.15 16.03 16.81
C ALA A 140 -5.58 15.87 15.34
N THR A 141 -4.62 15.63 14.44
CA THR A 141 -4.92 15.38 13.04
C THR A 141 -5.62 14.03 12.85
N VAL A 142 -5.19 12.97 13.54
CA VAL A 142 -5.86 11.66 13.49
C VAL A 142 -7.35 11.79 13.82
N ASN A 143 -7.69 12.46 14.92
CA ASN A 143 -9.09 12.60 15.34
C ASN A 143 -9.93 13.42 14.35
N ALA A 144 -9.36 14.51 13.81
CA ALA A 144 -10.04 15.33 12.81
C ALA A 144 -10.33 14.54 11.52
N ARG A 145 -9.35 13.77 11.03
CA ARG A 145 -9.49 12.98 9.79
C ARG A 145 -10.36 11.73 10.00
N ALA A 146 -10.25 11.08 11.16
CA ALA A 146 -11.11 9.96 11.51
C ALA A 146 -12.58 10.37 11.58
N ALA A 147 -12.88 11.54 12.17
CA ALA A 147 -14.23 12.08 12.19
C ALA A 147 -14.74 12.38 10.77
N ALA A 148 -13.93 12.99 9.90
CA ALA A 148 -14.28 13.23 8.49
C ALA A 148 -14.59 11.94 7.73
N LEU A 149 -13.86 10.86 8.04
CA LEU A 149 -14.03 9.52 7.46
C LEU A 149 -15.08 8.66 8.17
N GLN A 150 -15.73 9.18 9.22
CA GLN A 150 -16.71 8.44 10.03
C GLN A 150 -16.13 7.15 10.65
N LEU A 151 -14.83 7.18 11.00
CA LEU A 151 -14.13 6.05 11.61
C LEU A 151 -14.09 6.18 13.15
N PRO A 152 -14.44 5.13 13.90
CA PRO A 152 -14.32 5.13 15.35
C PRO A 152 -12.85 4.99 15.79
N GLU A 153 -12.40 5.84 16.72
CA GLU A 153 -11.01 5.90 17.20
C GLU A 153 -10.50 4.54 17.72
N GLN A 154 -11.33 3.82 18.47
CA GLN A 154 -10.98 2.51 19.01
C GLN A 154 -10.66 1.49 17.90
N ALA A 155 -11.40 1.55 16.79
CA ALA A 155 -11.15 0.66 15.66
C ALA A 155 -9.85 0.98 14.93
N LEU A 156 -9.39 2.24 14.93
CA LEU A 156 -8.10 2.62 14.34
C LEU A 156 -6.95 1.87 15.02
N ARG A 157 -6.95 1.87 16.36
CA ARG A 157 -5.89 1.24 17.16
C ARG A 157 -5.84 -0.27 16.95
N GLU A 158 -6.98 -0.93 17.09
CA GLU A 158 -7.10 -2.37 16.92
C GLU A 158 -6.69 -2.78 15.49
N THR A 159 -7.13 -2.01 14.48
CA THR A 159 -6.77 -2.24 13.08
C THR A 159 -5.27 -2.09 12.84
N TYR A 160 -4.65 -1.05 13.40
CA TYR A 160 -3.22 -0.81 13.22
C TYR A 160 -2.37 -1.94 13.81
N ILE A 161 -2.68 -2.38 15.04
CA ILE A 161 -1.97 -3.49 15.71
C ILE A 161 -2.07 -4.76 14.86
N ALA A 162 -3.28 -5.10 14.41
CA ALA A 162 -3.50 -6.27 13.55
C ALA A 162 -2.70 -6.20 12.24
N CYS A 163 -2.57 -5.01 11.64
CA CYS A 163 -1.80 -4.81 10.42
C CYS A 163 -0.29 -5.01 10.64
N VAL A 164 0.27 -4.54 11.76
CA VAL A 164 1.68 -4.75 12.12
C VAL A 164 1.98 -6.23 12.23
N GLU A 165 1.17 -6.98 13.00
CA GLU A 165 1.34 -8.42 13.17
C GLU A 165 1.24 -9.19 11.84
N GLU A 166 0.33 -8.78 10.95
CA GLU A 166 0.16 -9.38 9.64
C GLU A 166 1.37 -9.14 8.72
N VAL A 167 1.94 -7.93 8.74
CA VAL A 167 3.15 -7.60 7.97
C VAL A 167 4.35 -8.39 8.46
N ASP A 168 4.56 -8.47 9.77
CA ASP A 168 5.69 -9.22 10.35
C ASP A 168 5.62 -10.71 10.01
N ARG A 169 4.42 -11.30 10.11
CA ARG A 169 4.18 -12.69 9.69
C ARG A 169 4.44 -12.90 8.20
N THR A 170 4.01 -11.98 7.35
CA THR A 170 4.19 -12.07 5.89
C THR A 170 5.67 -11.94 5.52
N TRP A 171 6.38 -11.01 6.17
CA TRP A 171 7.80 -10.80 5.95
C TRP A 171 8.65 -11.98 6.40
N GLY A 172 8.34 -12.56 7.57
CA GLY A 172 9.03 -13.76 8.06
C GLY A 172 8.95 -14.93 7.07
N LYS A 173 7.78 -15.14 6.45
CA LYS A 173 7.59 -16.16 5.40
C LYS A 173 8.40 -15.89 4.13
N LEU A 174 8.53 -14.62 3.73
CA LEU A 174 9.28 -14.23 2.54
C LEU A 174 10.79 -14.45 2.72
N GLN A 175 11.32 -14.21 3.93
CA GLN A 175 12.72 -14.48 4.24
C GLN A 175 13.01 -15.98 4.33
N SER A 176 12.08 -16.79 4.85
CA SER A 176 12.25 -18.26 4.91
C SER A 176 12.12 -18.98 3.58
N ALA A 177 11.42 -18.40 2.59
CA ALA A 177 11.23 -18.99 1.27
C ALA A 177 12.33 -18.65 0.25
N GLY A 178 13.25 -17.74 0.62
CA GLY A 178 14.42 -17.36 -0.19
C GLY A 178 15.71 -18.12 0.16
N ASN A 179 15.65 -19.01 1.16
CA ASN A 179 16.70 -19.97 1.53
C ASN A 179 16.26 -21.39 1.15
#